data_AF-A0A812Z0P1-F1
#
_entry.id   AF-A0A812Z0P1-F1
#
_cell.length_a   1.000
_cell.length_b   1.000
_cell.length_c   1.000
_cell.angle_alpha   90.00
_cell.angle_beta   90.00
_cell.angle_gamma   90.00
#
_symmetry.space_group_name_H-M   'P 1'
#
loop_
_entity.id
_entity.type
_entity.pdbx_description
1 polymer ?
#
loop_
_entity_poly.entity_id
_entity_poly.type
_entity_poly.pdbx_seq_one_letter_code
_entity_poly.pdbx_strand_id
1 'polypeptide(L)'
;MLRVVLLTGEPVATFDDEDVALLGPSLPCFTSSLKKYLQPLLGASACRQRLLCNGTVLFDDCSYEDIGMPEELKVLVVPYTGENPRELMMAVKEGNECEVRRALEKGIDPNIEELLSEHDFQAFTPLYCAALSGRLDLVKLLLDAGADKDQGGFSTPLVVASQKGHLDIVEY
;
A
#
# COMPACT_ATOMS: atom_id res chain seq x y z
N MET A 1 -26.93 5.84 3.83
CA MET A 1 -25.85 6.85 4.03
C MET A 1 -24.81 6.34 5.02
N LEU A 2 -23.61 6.07 4.54
CA LEU A 2 -22.45 5.60 5.30
C LEU A 2 -21.52 6.78 5.63
N ARG A 3 -21.02 6.83 6.86
CA ARG A 3 -20.01 7.80 7.31
C ARG A 3 -18.70 7.10 7.60
N VAL A 4 -17.59 7.67 7.13
CA VAL A 4 -16.24 7.21 7.48
C VAL A 4 -15.59 8.27 8.36
N VAL A 5 -15.12 7.84 9.53
CA VAL A 5 -14.48 8.71 10.52
C VAL A 5 -13.11 8.13 10.90
N LEU A 6 -12.15 8.97 11.27
CA LEU A 6 -10.92 8.52 11.90
C LEU A 6 -11.23 7.80 13.22
N LEU A 7 -10.33 6.93 13.69
CA LEU A 7 -10.47 6.29 15.00
C LEU A 7 -10.58 7.32 16.14
N THR A 8 -10.06 8.54 15.94
CA THR A 8 -10.18 9.71 16.84
C THR A 8 -11.58 10.32 16.87
N GLY A 9 -12.45 9.99 15.90
CA GLY A 9 -13.82 10.50 15.75
C GLY A 9 -13.97 11.62 14.71
N GLU A 10 -12.89 12.06 14.08
CA GLU A 10 -12.93 13.12 13.07
C GLU A 10 -13.55 12.62 11.76
N PRO A 11 -14.47 13.38 11.13
CA PRO A 11 -15.09 12.98 9.88
C PRO A 11 -14.08 13.01 8.72
N VAL A 12 -14.07 11.95 7.91
CA VAL A 12 -13.20 11.84 6.72
C VAL A 12 -14.03 11.96 5.44
N ALA A 13 -15.10 11.17 5.34
CA ALA A 13 -15.95 11.13 4.16
C ALA A 13 -17.37 10.67 4.52
N THR A 14 -18.33 11.02 3.69
CA THR A 14 -19.72 10.57 3.78
C THR A 14 -20.17 10.11 2.41
N PHE A 15 -20.89 8.99 2.37
CA PHE A 15 -21.32 8.31 1.17
C PHE A 15 -22.84 8.14 1.23
N ASP A 16 -23.56 8.62 0.22
CA ASP A 16 -24.96 8.26 0.05
C ASP A 16 -25.09 6.84 -0.56
N ASP A 17 -26.32 6.43 -0.84
CA ASP A 17 -26.57 5.07 -1.34
C ASP A 17 -26.09 4.89 -2.79
N GLU A 18 -26.00 5.97 -3.58
CA GLU A 18 -25.42 5.94 -4.93
C GLU A 18 -23.89 5.81 -4.86
N ASP A 19 -23.26 6.57 -3.97
CA ASP A 19 -21.82 6.50 -3.73
C ASP A 19 -21.40 5.08 -3.28
N VAL A 20 -22.17 4.48 -2.36
CA VAL A 20 -21.93 3.10 -1.90
C VAL A 20 -22.08 2.10 -3.04
N ALA A 21 -23.04 2.31 -3.95
CA ALA A 21 -23.20 1.46 -5.14
C ALA A 21 -21.98 1.56 -6.08
N LEU A 22 -21.39 2.75 -6.23
CA LEU A 22 -20.17 2.96 -7.04
C LEU A 22 -18.92 2.27 -6.44
N LEU A 23 -18.88 2.06 -5.12
CA LEU A 23 -17.80 1.32 -4.45
C LEU A 23 -17.85 -0.20 -4.71
N GLY A 24 -18.93 -0.71 -5.31
CA GLY A 24 -19.11 -2.14 -5.60
C GLY A 24 -19.49 -2.94 -4.35
N PRO A 25 -20.73 -2.81 -3.85
CA PRO A 25 -21.13 -3.32 -2.53
C PRO A 25 -21.31 -4.84 -2.45
N SER A 26 -21.40 -5.56 -3.58
CA SER A 26 -21.95 -6.93 -3.64
C SER A 26 -20.95 -8.08 -3.84
N LEU A 27 -19.62 -7.82 -3.90
CA LEU A 27 -18.47 -8.77 -3.84
C LEU A 27 -17.40 -8.50 -4.93
N PRO A 28 -16.14 -8.91 -4.68
CA PRO A 28 -15.33 -8.70 -3.50
C PRO A 28 -14.42 -7.51 -3.77
N CYS A 29 -14.89 -6.31 -3.44
CA CYS A 29 -14.05 -5.12 -3.56
C CYS A 29 -14.45 -3.97 -2.65
N PHE A 30 -15.61 -3.96 -1.98
CA PHE A 30 -16.08 -2.78 -1.24
C PHE A 30 -15.01 -2.20 -0.30
N THR A 31 -14.45 -2.99 0.62
CA THR A 31 -13.40 -2.55 1.54
C THR A 31 -12.13 -2.08 0.83
N SER A 32 -11.69 -2.80 -0.21
CA SER A 32 -10.51 -2.41 -0.99
C SER A 32 -10.74 -1.12 -1.82
N SER A 33 -11.90 -0.97 -2.44
CA SER A 33 -12.35 0.20 -3.20
C SER A 33 -12.48 1.41 -2.28
N LEU A 34 -13.07 1.21 -1.10
CA LEU A 34 -13.18 2.24 -0.09
C LEU A 34 -11.78 2.70 0.36
N LYS A 35 -10.86 1.78 0.65
CA LYS A 35 -9.48 2.13 1.00
C LYS A 35 -8.77 2.94 -0.10
N LYS A 36 -8.95 2.54 -1.36
CA LYS A 36 -8.43 3.29 -2.52
C LYS A 36 -9.04 4.69 -2.63
N TYR A 37 -10.34 4.83 -2.39
CA TYR A 37 -11.01 6.13 -2.37
C TYR A 37 -10.49 7.03 -1.25
N LEU A 38 -10.25 6.47 -0.06
CA LEU A 38 -9.77 7.20 1.10
C LEU A 38 -8.28 7.55 1.02
N GLN A 39 -7.49 6.88 0.17
CA GLN A 39 -6.05 7.09 0.04
C GLN A 39 -5.64 8.56 -0.16
N PRO A 40 -6.18 9.30 -1.14
CA PRO A 40 -5.85 10.73 -1.31
C PRO A 40 -6.36 11.60 -0.15
N LEU A 41 -7.45 11.21 0.52
CA LEU A 41 -8.03 12.00 1.63
C LEU A 41 -7.22 11.86 2.92
N LEU A 42 -6.66 10.67 3.15
CA LEU A 42 -5.88 10.35 4.34
C LEU A 42 -4.37 10.57 4.17
N GLY A 43 -3.91 10.76 2.92
CA GLY A 43 -2.48 10.79 2.60
C GLY A 43 -1.76 9.48 2.96
N ALA A 44 -2.48 8.35 2.90
CA ALA A 44 -1.98 7.04 3.33
C ALA A 44 -2.45 5.95 2.36
N SER A 45 -1.52 5.09 1.94
CA SER A 45 -1.80 3.95 1.07
C SER A 45 -2.83 2.99 1.68
N ALA A 46 -3.51 2.22 0.83
CA ALA A 46 -4.56 1.29 1.25
C ALA A 46 -4.08 0.28 2.31
N CYS A 47 -2.85 -0.23 2.19
CA CYS A 47 -2.26 -1.17 3.16
C CYS A 47 -2.01 -0.54 4.54
N ARG A 48 -1.91 0.79 4.62
CA ARG A 48 -1.80 1.54 5.88
C ARG A 48 -3.16 1.88 6.50
N GLN A 49 -4.26 1.53 5.86
CA GLN A 49 -5.60 1.79 6.37
C GLN A 49 -6.20 0.52 6.99
N ARG A 50 -6.67 0.62 8.23
CA ARG A 50 -7.46 -0.42 8.89
C ARG A 50 -8.87 0.08 9.05
N LEU A 51 -9.82 -0.53 8.35
CA LEU A 51 -11.24 -0.24 8.50
C LEU A 51 -11.79 -1.05 9.67
N LEU A 52 -12.66 -0.44 10.46
CA LEU A 52 -13.30 -1.06 11.60
C LEU A 52 -14.81 -0.84 11.54
N CYS A 53 -15.56 -1.92 11.72
CA CYS A 53 -17.00 -1.90 11.94
C CYS A 53 -17.27 -2.38 13.37
N ASN A 54 -17.90 -1.54 14.19
CA ASN A 54 -18.24 -1.85 15.58
C ASN A 54 -17.06 -2.41 16.42
N GLY A 55 -15.85 -1.90 16.16
CA GLY A 55 -14.61 -2.33 16.85
C GLY A 55 -13.92 -3.56 16.26
N THR A 56 -14.51 -4.21 15.25
CA THR A 56 -13.91 -5.35 14.54
C THR A 56 -13.16 -4.85 13.31
N VAL A 57 -11.91 -5.29 13.12
CA VAL A 57 -11.10 -4.97 11.93
C VAL A 57 -11.65 -5.73 10.72
N LEU A 58 -11.89 -5.02 9.62
CA LEU A 58 -12.38 -5.57 8.37
C LEU A 58 -11.22 -6.03 7.48
N PHE A 59 -11.41 -7.17 6.82
CA PHE A 59 -10.52 -7.67 5.76
C PHE A 59 -10.78 -6.94 4.44
N ASP A 60 -9.85 -7.05 3.49
CA ASP A 60 -9.94 -6.33 2.20
C ASP A 60 -10.98 -6.90 1.24
N ASP A 61 -11.46 -8.12 1.48
CA ASP A 61 -12.40 -8.87 0.66
C ASP A 61 -13.86 -8.77 1.15
N CYS A 62 -14.15 -8.03 2.23
CA CYS A 62 -15.51 -7.89 2.75
C CYS A 62 -16.40 -7.06 1.81
N SER A 63 -17.61 -7.56 1.54
CA SER A 63 -18.66 -6.79 0.87
C SER A 63 -19.36 -5.84 1.85
N TYR A 64 -20.18 -4.90 1.34
CA TYR A 64 -20.95 -3.99 2.21
C TYR A 64 -22.06 -4.76 2.97
N GLU A 65 -22.58 -5.83 2.36
CA GLU A 65 -23.57 -6.72 2.96
C GLU A 65 -22.97 -7.56 4.09
N ASP A 66 -21.76 -8.11 3.89
CA ASP A 66 -21.06 -8.95 4.88
C ASP A 66 -20.81 -8.20 6.20
N ILE A 67 -20.58 -6.89 6.11
CA ILE A 67 -20.31 -6.03 7.27
C ILE A 67 -21.60 -5.46 7.90
N GLY A 68 -22.77 -5.85 7.39
CA GLY A 68 -24.07 -5.48 7.94
C GLY A 68 -24.56 -4.09 7.56
N MET A 69 -24.09 -3.54 6.42
CA MET A 69 -24.48 -2.21 5.91
C MET A 69 -24.43 -1.11 6.97
N PRO A 70 -23.27 -0.89 7.63
CA PRO A 70 -23.18 0.04 8.74
C PRO A 70 -23.39 1.48 8.28
N GLU A 71 -23.95 2.29 9.17
CA GLU A 71 -24.03 3.75 8.99
C GLU A 71 -22.70 4.45 9.28
N GLU A 72 -21.81 3.81 10.05
CA GLU A 72 -20.49 4.36 10.40
C GLU A 72 -19.39 3.29 10.30
N LEU A 73 -18.28 3.64 9.63
CA LEU A 73 -17.02 2.91 9.67
C LEU A 73 -15.93 3.80 10.26
N LYS A 74 -15.05 3.19 11.06
CA LYS A 74 -13.86 3.87 11.57
C LYS A 74 -12.64 3.46 10.74
N VAL A 75 -11.77 4.41 10.45
CA VAL A 75 -10.48 4.14 9.80
C VAL A 75 -9.34 4.52 10.74
N LEU A 76 -8.42 3.59 10.92
CA LEU A 76 -7.14 3.83 11.58
C LEU A 76 -6.06 3.87 10.50
N VAL A 77 -5.34 4.99 10.43
CA VAL A 77 -4.12 5.11 9.64
C VAL A 77 -2.96 4.59 10.46
N VAL A 78 -2.32 3.52 10.00
CA VAL A 78 -1.12 2.95 10.59
C VAL A 78 0.06 3.88 10.27
N PRO A 79 0.76 4.45 11.27
CA PRO A 79 1.93 5.28 11.04
C PRO A 79 3.10 4.43 10.52
N TYR A 80 4.08 5.07 9.87
CA TYR A 80 5.31 4.36 9.57
C TYR A 80 6.06 4.00 10.86
N THR A 81 6.66 2.83 10.88
CA THR A 81 7.49 2.34 11.98
C THR A 81 8.93 2.16 11.53
N GLY A 82 9.86 2.46 12.44
CA GLY A 82 11.29 2.15 12.28
C GLY A 82 11.67 0.77 12.81
N GLU A 83 10.70 -0.06 13.20
CA GLU A 83 10.95 -1.41 13.68
C GLU A 83 11.33 -2.32 12.52
N ASN A 84 12.55 -2.87 12.60
CA ASN A 84 13.10 -3.85 11.66
C ASN A 84 12.88 -3.50 10.16
N PRO A 85 13.31 -2.33 9.67
CA PRO A 85 13.06 -1.89 8.30
C PRO A 85 13.64 -2.87 7.27
N ARG A 86 14.70 -3.60 7.64
CA ARG A 86 15.33 -4.62 6.79
C ARG A 86 14.42 -5.81 6.47
N GLU A 87 13.34 -6.04 7.23
CA GLU A 87 12.36 -7.10 6.95
C GLU A 87 11.77 -6.95 5.54
N LEU A 88 11.36 -5.73 5.17
CA LEU A 88 10.83 -5.44 3.83
C LEU A 88 11.87 -5.69 2.74
N MET A 89 13.10 -5.23 2.95
CA MET A 89 14.19 -5.37 1.99
C MET A 89 14.53 -6.84 1.73
N MET A 90 14.61 -7.66 2.78
CA MET A 90 14.89 -9.09 2.66
C MET A 90 13.75 -9.80 1.92
N ALA A 91 12.49 -9.51 2.26
CA ALA A 91 11.33 -10.08 1.58
C ALA A 91 11.32 -9.75 0.07
N VAL A 92 11.68 -8.52 -0.30
CA VAL A 92 11.81 -8.12 -1.72
C VAL A 92 12.94 -8.86 -2.42
N LYS A 93 14.14 -8.95 -1.80
CA LYS A 93 15.29 -9.66 -2.37
C LYS A 93 15.01 -11.16 -2.58
N GLU A 94 14.24 -11.76 -1.68
CA GLU A 94 13.79 -13.15 -1.78
C GLU A 94 12.62 -13.33 -2.76
N GLY A 95 11.96 -12.24 -3.15
CA GLY A 95 10.81 -12.29 -4.04
C GLY A 95 9.53 -12.80 -3.38
N ASN A 96 9.41 -12.67 -2.06
CA ASN A 96 8.31 -13.22 -1.26
C ASN A 96 7.18 -12.20 -1.09
N GLU A 97 6.21 -12.21 -2.01
CA GLU A 97 5.09 -11.25 -2.01
C GLU A 97 4.33 -11.21 -0.68
N CYS A 98 4.06 -12.36 -0.06
CA CYS A 98 3.34 -12.43 1.20
C CYS A 98 4.05 -11.67 2.32
N GLU A 99 5.37 -11.80 2.40
CA GLU A 99 6.18 -11.12 3.40
C GLU A 99 6.32 -9.61 3.10
N VAL A 100 6.40 -9.23 1.82
CA VAL A 100 6.37 -7.82 1.41
C VAL A 100 5.05 -7.17 1.83
N ARG A 101 3.91 -7.82 1.54
CA ARG A 101 2.58 -7.34 1.95
C ARG A 101 2.49 -7.18 3.46
N ARG A 102 2.88 -8.22 4.21
CA ARG A 102 2.88 -8.23 5.67
C ARG A 102 3.72 -7.11 6.27
N ALA A 103 4.90 -6.85 5.71
CA ALA A 103 5.78 -5.75 6.14
C ALA A 103 5.12 -4.38 5.95
N LEU A 104 4.47 -4.15 4.82
CA LEU A 104 3.79 -2.88 4.51
C LEU A 104 2.54 -2.66 5.36
N GLU A 105 1.78 -3.73 5.67
CA GLU A 105 0.62 -3.69 6.57
C GLU A 105 0.98 -3.41 8.04
N LYS A 106 2.22 -3.71 8.44
CA LYS A 106 2.78 -3.29 9.73
C LYS A 106 3.16 -1.80 9.75
N GLY A 107 3.20 -1.15 8.59
CA GLY A 107 3.67 0.21 8.44
C GLY A 107 5.18 0.34 8.28
N ILE A 108 5.89 -0.67 7.75
CA ILE A 108 7.27 -0.45 7.33
C ILE A 108 7.27 0.50 6.13
N ASP A 109 8.10 1.55 6.18
CA ASP A 109 8.19 2.55 5.11
C ASP A 109 8.72 1.89 3.80
N PRO A 110 7.98 1.96 2.68
CA PRO A 110 8.44 1.41 1.40
C PRO A 110 9.65 2.15 0.81
N ASN A 111 9.98 3.33 1.34
CA ASN A 111 11.05 4.21 0.86
C ASN A 111 12.34 4.09 1.68
N ILE A 112 12.47 3.01 2.46
CA ILE A 112 13.72 2.69 3.17
C ILE A 112 14.89 2.60 2.19
N GLU A 113 16.04 3.14 2.60
CA GLU A 113 17.27 3.09 1.84
C GLU A 113 18.30 2.25 2.59
N GLU A 114 18.85 1.24 1.91
CA GLU A 114 20.02 0.52 2.39
C GLU A 114 21.28 1.04 1.69
N LEU A 115 22.19 1.63 2.48
CA LEU A 115 23.54 1.94 2.01
C LEU A 115 24.41 0.70 2.25
N LEU A 116 24.75 -0.03 1.18
CA LEU A 116 25.54 -1.26 1.28
C LEU A 116 27.04 -1.00 1.43
N SER A 117 27.53 0.21 1.13
CA SER A 117 28.88 0.64 1.50
C SER A 117 29.03 2.17 1.49
N GLU A 118 30.00 2.71 2.23
CA GLU A 118 30.37 4.14 2.22
C GLU A 118 30.98 4.60 0.88
N HIS A 119 31.22 3.65 -0.05
CA HIS A 119 31.78 3.87 -1.37
C HIS A 119 30.78 3.56 -2.50
N ASP A 120 29.63 2.97 -2.18
CA ASP A 120 28.53 2.78 -3.12
C ASP A 120 27.64 4.01 -3.05
N PHE A 121 27.60 4.74 -4.15
CA PHE A 121 26.65 5.83 -4.29
C PHE A 121 25.25 5.37 -4.70
N GLN A 122 25.00 4.05 -4.68
CA GLN A 122 23.73 3.48 -5.07
C GLN A 122 22.81 3.35 -3.85
N ALA A 123 21.76 4.17 -3.81
CA ALA A 123 20.65 3.97 -2.89
C ALA A 123 19.91 2.68 -3.30
N PHE A 124 19.88 1.67 -2.41
CA PHE A 124 19.06 0.49 -2.61
C PHE A 124 17.72 0.66 -1.89
N THR A 125 16.69 0.99 -2.66
CA THR A 125 15.30 0.99 -2.19
C THR A 125 14.62 -0.36 -2.51
N PRO A 126 13.56 -0.75 -1.78
CA PRO A 126 12.75 -1.91 -2.12
C PRO A 126 12.30 -1.88 -3.59
N LEU A 127 11.86 -0.71 -4.08
CA LEU A 127 11.40 -0.56 -5.45
C LEU A 127 12.53 -0.74 -6.47
N TYR A 128 13.74 -0.22 -6.17
CA TYR A 128 14.92 -0.46 -6.99
C TYR A 128 15.26 -1.95 -7.07
N CYS A 129 15.25 -2.67 -5.95
CA CYS A 129 15.55 -4.11 -5.92
C CYS A 129 14.51 -4.93 -6.70
N ALA A 130 13.22 -4.61 -6.59
CA ALA A 130 12.14 -5.24 -7.34
C ALA A 130 12.30 -4.99 -8.85
N ALA A 131 12.59 -3.74 -9.24
CA ALA A 131 12.83 -3.34 -10.63
C ALA A 131 14.07 -4.02 -11.21
N LEU A 132 15.19 -4.06 -10.47
CA LEU A 132 16.41 -4.77 -10.88
C LEU A 132 16.14 -6.26 -11.14
N SER A 133 15.30 -6.88 -10.31
CA SER A 133 14.99 -8.32 -10.36
C SER A 133 13.91 -8.69 -11.38
N GLY A 134 13.27 -7.73 -12.05
CA GLY A 134 12.21 -8.00 -13.02
C GLY A 134 10.90 -8.48 -12.38
N ARG A 135 10.65 -8.10 -11.12
CA ARG A 135 9.49 -8.55 -10.34
C ARG A 135 8.36 -7.53 -10.42
N LEU A 136 7.61 -7.55 -11.52
CA LEU A 136 6.47 -6.65 -11.75
C LEU A 136 5.40 -6.75 -10.65
N ASP A 137 5.17 -7.95 -10.13
CA ASP A 137 4.30 -8.22 -8.98
C ASP A 137 4.67 -7.34 -7.77
N LEU A 138 5.97 -7.30 -7.43
CA LEU A 138 6.47 -6.51 -6.30
C LEU A 138 6.54 -5.02 -6.62
N VAL A 139 6.83 -4.63 -7.87
CA VAL A 139 6.78 -3.23 -8.29
C VAL A 139 5.39 -2.64 -8.07
N LYS A 140 4.34 -3.33 -8.54
CA LYS A 140 2.94 -2.91 -8.35
C LYS A 140 2.60 -2.76 -6.88
N LEU A 141 2.95 -3.77 -6.08
CA LEU A 141 2.64 -3.80 -4.66
C LEU A 141 3.34 -2.67 -3.89
N LEU A 142 4.61 -2.38 -4.19
CA LEU A 142 5.36 -1.29 -3.57
C LEU A 142 4.83 0.09 -4.00
N LEU A 143 4.47 0.28 -5.28
CA LEU A 143 3.88 1.52 -5.77
C LEU A 143 2.50 1.78 -5.14
N ASP A 144 1.66 0.74 -5.03
CA ASP A 144 0.36 0.82 -4.34
C ASP A 144 0.54 1.18 -2.85
N ALA A 145 1.65 0.78 -2.24
CA ALA A 145 2.01 1.12 -0.87
C ALA A 145 2.59 2.54 -0.70
N GLY A 146 2.85 3.26 -1.79
CA GLY A 146 3.38 4.62 -1.78
C GLY A 146 4.91 4.71 -1.91
N ALA A 147 5.55 3.70 -2.50
CA ALA A 147 6.96 3.80 -2.87
C ALA A 147 7.17 4.94 -3.89
N ASP A 148 8.23 5.72 -3.70
CA ASP A 148 8.65 6.76 -4.63
C ASP A 148 9.35 6.11 -5.83
N LYS A 149 8.70 6.19 -6.99
CA LYS A 149 9.18 5.65 -8.26
C LYS A 149 10.49 6.29 -8.75
N ASP A 150 10.77 7.51 -8.29
CA ASP A 150 11.93 8.29 -8.68
C ASP A 150 13.04 8.23 -7.62
N GLN A 151 12.78 7.63 -6.45
CA GLN A 151 13.77 7.47 -5.40
C GLN A 151 14.81 6.41 -5.78
N GLY A 152 16.00 6.90 -6.08
CA GLY A 152 17.21 6.12 -6.32
C GLY A 152 18.43 7.02 -6.22
N GLY A 153 19.61 6.41 -6.12
CA GLY A 153 20.88 7.13 -6.13
C GLY A 153 21.25 7.50 -7.55
N PHE A 154 22.33 6.93 -8.07
CA PHE A 154 22.79 7.16 -9.44
C PHE A 154 21.88 6.54 -10.52
N SER A 155 21.00 5.60 -10.14
CA SER A 155 20.01 4.99 -11.03
C SER A 155 18.68 4.85 -10.31
N THR A 156 17.61 5.31 -10.96
CA THR A 156 16.23 5.12 -10.49
C THR A 156 15.75 3.70 -10.79
N PRO A 157 14.66 3.24 -10.14
CA PRO A 157 13.99 1.98 -10.48
C PRO A 157 13.69 1.83 -11.97
N LEU A 158 13.22 2.90 -12.64
CA LEU A 158 12.91 2.87 -14.06
C LEU A 158 14.16 2.69 -14.94
N VAL A 159 15.25 3.38 -14.60
CA VAL A 159 16.52 3.27 -15.34
C VAL A 159 17.07 1.85 -15.25
N VAL A 160 17.06 1.25 -14.05
CA VAL A 160 17.57 -0.12 -13.90
C VAL A 160 16.68 -1.16 -14.59
N ALA A 161 15.34 -1.01 -14.54
CA ALA A 161 14.43 -1.88 -15.29
C ALA A 161 14.70 -1.80 -16.80
N SER A 162 14.90 -0.58 -17.32
CA SER A 162 15.24 -0.33 -18.73
C SER A 162 16.57 -0.97 -19.12
N GLN A 163 17.61 -0.81 -18.29
CA GLN A 163 18.94 -1.41 -18.53
C GLN A 163 18.91 -2.95 -18.51
N LYS A 164 18.02 -3.54 -17.72
CA LYS A 164 17.83 -4.99 -17.63
C LYS A 164 16.87 -5.56 -18.68
N GLY A 165 16.15 -4.71 -19.41
CA GLY A 165 15.19 -5.12 -20.42
C GLY A 165 13.86 -5.62 -19.87
N HIS A 166 13.50 -5.24 -18.64
CA HIS A 166 12.23 -5.58 -18.01
C HIS A 166 11.12 -4.65 -18.52
N LEU A 167 10.72 -4.87 -19.77
CA LEU A 167 9.80 -3.99 -20.51
C LEU A 167 8.43 -3.85 -19.83
N ASP A 168 7.95 -4.93 -19.22
CA ASP A 168 6.69 -4.97 -18.49
C ASP A 168 6.65 -4.01 -17.28
N ILE A 169 7.80 -3.77 -16.66
CA ILE A 169 7.98 -2.78 -15.59
C ILE A 169 8.09 -1.36 -16.15
N VAL A 170 8.73 -1.20 -17.31
CA VAL A 170 8.91 0.11 -17.96
C VAL A 170 7.58 0.63 -18.53
N GLU A 171 6.71 -0.26 -18.99
CA GLU A 171 5.41 0.08 -19.57
C GLU A 171 4.32 0.36 -18.53
N TYR A 172 4.48 -0.12 -17.30
CA TYR A 172 3.51 0.05 -16.20
C TYR A 172 3.54 1.45 -15.59
#